data_AF-A0A2V8NJV8-F1
#
_entry.id   AF-A0A2V8NJV8-F1
#
_cell.length_a   1.000
_cell.length_b   1.000
_cell.length_c   1.000
_cell.angle_alpha   90.00
_cell.angle_beta   90.00
_cell.angle_gamma   90.00
#
_symmetry.space_group_name_H-M   'P 1'
#
loop_
_entity.id
_entity.type
_entity.pdbx_description
1 polymer ?
#
loop_
_entity_poly.entity_id
_entity_poly.type
_entity_poly.pdbx_seq_one_letter_code
_entity_poly.pdbx_strand_id
1 'polypeptide(L)'
;MTTEWSELETGRHQDHIIAHVLGATMLGYFEFDQAAHLLLDIGFFWTVFVDGEMALVLQSLAVKEFEFDDEARAELLKDMQLLHDGVRDQGKLARMMLVPEGSLIKGVEIYAQGERRRILIKCEDVNLIVNTSLRTGEVHIEPVSE
;
A
#
# COMPACT_ATOMS: atom_id res chain seq x y z
N MET A 1 -16.69 -19.68 -16.90
CA MET A 1 -15.58 -20.29 -16.12
C MET A 1 -15.29 -19.34 -14.99
N THR A 2 -15.63 -19.70 -13.76
CA THR A 2 -15.18 -18.99 -12.57
C THR A 2 -13.69 -19.26 -12.45
N THR A 3 -12.86 -18.33 -12.91
CA THR A 3 -11.43 -18.37 -12.62
C THR A 3 -11.32 -18.23 -11.11
N GLU A 4 -10.92 -19.27 -10.40
CA GLU A 4 -10.68 -19.15 -8.96
C GLU A 4 -9.42 -18.33 -8.73
N TRP A 5 -9.37 -17.59 -7.62
CA TRP A 5 -8.12 -16.98 -7.17
C TRP A 5 -7.18 -18.09 -6.73
N SER A 6 -5.96 -18.09 -7.26
CA SER A 6 -4.89 -18.99 -6.82
C SER A 6 -3.80 -18.19 -6.14
N GLU A 7 -3.22 -18.74 -5.07
CA GLU A 7 -2.03 -18.18 -4.45
C GLU A 7 -0.90 -18.06 -5.48
N LEU A 8 -0.22 -16.92 -5.47
CA LEU A 8 0.88 -16.62 -6.37
C LEU A 8 2.19 -16.81 -5.61
N GLU A 9 3.07 -17.68 -6.11
CA GLU A 9 4.42 -17.81 -5.58
C GLU A 9 5.18 -16.49 -5.70
N THR A 10 5.78 -16.06 -4.60
CA THR A 10 6.61 -14.86 -4.53
C THR A 10 8.04 -15.14 -4.95
N GLY A 11 8.68 -14.14 -5.55
CA GLY A 11 10.12 -14.16 -5.79
C GLY A 11 10.92 -13.79 -4.53
N ARG A 12 12.23 -14.12 -4.53
CA ARG A 12 13.17 -13.76 -3.45
C ARG A 12 13.15 -12.28 -3.06
N HIS A 13 12.88 -11.39 -4.02
CA HIS A 13 12.81 -9.95 -3.75
C HIS A 13 11.53 -9.58 -2.99
N GLN A 14 10.38 -10.10 -3.44
CA GLN A 14 9.10 -9.90 -2.75
C GLN A 14 9.14 -10.51 -1.34
N ASP A 15 9.70 -11.72 -1.18
CA ASP A 15 9.89 -12.34 0.14
C ASP A 15 10.69 -11.44 1.09
N HIS A 16 11.74 -10.82 0.56
CA HIS A 16 12.57 -9.90 1.33
C HIS A 16 11.81 -8.64 1.74
N ILE A 17 11.00 -8.05 0.85
CA ILE A 17 10.15 -6.90 1.16
C ILE A 17 9.09 -7.29 2.19
N ILE A 18 8.39 -8.42 1.99
CA ILE A 18 7.38 -8.92 2.92
C ILE A 18 7.99 -9.08 4.32
N ALA A 19 9.16 -9.70 4.43
CA ALA A 19 9.86 -9.83 5.69
C ALA A 19 10.20 -8.47 6.37
N HIS A 20 10.40 -7.40 5.60
CA HIS A 20 10.65 -6.05 6.13
C HIS A 20 9.37 -5.35 6.60
N VAL A 21 8.24 -5.56 5.93
CA VAL A 21 6.98 -4.89 6.28
C VAL A 21 6.21 -5.63 7.36
N LEU A 22 6.45 -6.92 7.57
CA LEU A 22 5.91 -7.66 8.69
C LEU A 22 6.35 -7.03 10.02
N GLY A 23 5.39 -6.70 10.88
CA GLY A 23 5.64 -6.02 12.15
C GLY A 23 5.78 -4.49 12.03
N ALA A 24 5.68 -3.90 10.84
CA ALA A 24 5.53 -2.47 10.66
C ALA A 24 4.06 -2.05 10.77
N THR A 25 3.82 -0.80 11.16
CA THR A 25 2.49 -0.21 11.23
C THR A 25 2.22 0.61 9.98
N MET A 26 1.10 0.33 9.28
CA MET A 26 0.66 1.21 8.20
C MET A 26 0.01 2.47 8.76
N LEU A 27 0.48 3.63 8.33
CA LEU A 27 -0.01 4.92 8.79
C LEU A 27 -1.10 5.50 7.87
N GLY A 28 -0.95 5.26 6.56
CA GLY A 28 -1.85 5.76 5.54
C GLY A 28 -1.53 5.13 4.19
N TYR A 29 -2.37 5.37 3.20
CA TYR A 29 -2.14 4.90 1.85
C TYR A 29 -2.71 5.87 0.80
N PHE A 30 -2.27 5.74 -0.45
CA PHE A 30 -2.91 6.39 -1.59
C PHE A 30 -2.62 5.60 -2.87
N GLU A 31 -3.42 5.86 -3.90
CA GLU A 31 -3.27 5.28 -5.24
C GLU A 31 -2.69 6.37 -6.17
N PHE A 32 -1.62 6.05 -6.88
CA PHE A 32 -1.02 6.95 -7.86
C PHE A 32 -0.24 6.16 -8.91
N ASP A 33 -0.24 6.64 -10.15
CA ASP A 33 0.56 6.08 -11.25
C ASP A 33 0.52 4.53 -11.36
N GLN A 34 -0.70 3.97 -11.37
CA GLN A 34 -0.94 2.52 -11.45
C GLN A 34 -0.27 1.70 -10.34
N ALA A 35 -0.07 2.32 -9.17
CA ALA A 35 0.47 1.67 -8.00
C ALA A 35 -0.29 2.09 -6.73
N ALA A 36 -0.25 1.19 -5.74
CA ALA A 36 -0.70 1.45 -4.39
C ALA A 36 0.53 1.81 -3.55
N HIS A 37 0.48 2.93 -2.85
CA HIS A 37 1.56 3.39 -1.99
C HIS A 37 1.10 3.39 -0.53
N LEU A 38 1.76 2.58 0.30
CA LEU A 38 1.44 2.43 1.71
C LEU A 38 2.57 3.05 2.55
N LEU A 39 2.22 4.03 3.38
CA LEU A 39 3.15 4.70 4.28
C LEU A 39 3.33 3.87 5.54
N LEU A 40 4.58 3.54 5.86
CA LEU A 40 4.92 2.77 7.07
C LEU A 40 5.57 3.67 8.12
N ASP A 41 5.36 3.33 9.40
CA ASP A 41 5.99 3.97 10.56
C ASP A 41 7.54 3.83 10.58
N ILE A 42 8.07 2.82 9.89
CA ILE A 42 9.51 2.58 9.76
C ILE A 42 10.24 3.49 8.74
N GLY A 43 9.58 4.51 8.19
CA GLY A 43 10.22 5.50 7.32
C GLY A 43 10.28 5.12 5.83
N PHE A 44 9.49 4.13 5.41
CA PHE A 44 9.41 3.67 4.02
C PHE A 44 8.01 3.87 3.43
N PHE A 45 7.94 3.93 2.11
CA PHE A 45 6.75 3.57 1.34
C PHE A 45 6.92 2.14 0.85
N TRP A 46 5.92 1.31 1.14
CA TRP A 46 5.73 0.05 0.44
C TRP A 46 4.81 0.29 -0.75
N THR A 47 5.34 0.05 -1.95
CA THR A 47 4.61 0.24 -3.21
C THR A 47 4.25 -1.12 -3.78
N VAL A 48 2.99 -1.29 -4.19
CA VAL A 48 2.49 -2.46 -4.92
C VAL A 48 2.11 -2.03 -6.33
N PHE A 49 2.75 -2.62 -7.33
CA PHE A 49 2.51 -2.30 -8.74
C PHE A 49 1.36 -3.11 -9.33
N VAL A 50 0.87 -2.69 -10.50
CA VAL A 50 -0.24 -3.33 -11.20
C VAL A 50 -0.04 -4.82 -11.50
N ASP A 51 1.20 -5.29 -11.64
CA ASP A 51 1.55 -6.69 -11.88
C ASP A 51 1.68 -7.54 -10.60
N GLY A 52 1.59 -6.90 -9.43
CA GLY A 52 1.76 -7.50 -8.11
C GLY A 52 3.21 -7.48 -7.62
N GLU A 53 4.15 -6.95 -8.40
CA GLU A 53 5.50 -6.67 -7.92
C GLU A 53 5.46 -5.59 -6.82
N MET A 54 6.54 -5.55 -6.05
CA MET A 54 6.62 -4.69 -4.88
C MET A 54 7.94 -3.95 -4.84
N ALA A 55 7.92 -2.74 -4.31
CA ALA A 55 9.11 -1.98 -3.95
C ALA A 55 9.00 -1.44 -2.53
N LEU A 56 10.13 -1.30 -1.87
CA LEU A 56 10.22 -0.65 -0.56
C LEU A 56 11.25 0.47 -0.66
N VAL A 57 10.79 1.72 -0.61
CA VAL A 57 11.62 2.89 -0.88
C VAL A 57 11.55 3.87 0.29
N LEU A 58 12.67 4.51 0.62
CA LEU A 58 12.71 5.55 1.64
C LEU A 58 11.74 6.68 1.29
N GLN A 59 10.98 7.15 2.27
CA GLN A 59 9.97 8.19 2.08
C GLN A 59 10.52 9.45 1.40
N SER A 60 11.72 9.88 1.80
CA SER A 60 12.39 11.07 1.24
C SER A 60 12.83 10.91 -0.22
N LEU A 61 13.01 9.68 -0.70
CA LEU A 61 13.35 9.39 -2.09
C LEU A 61 12.07 9.19 -2.91
N ALA A 62 11.13 8.39 -2.42
CA ALA A 62 9.86 8.13 -3.11
C ALA A 62 9.10 9.41 -3.42
N VAL A 63 9.00 10.34 -2.46
CA VAL A 63 8.33 11.63 -2.69
C VAL A 63 8.97 12.41 -3.83
N LYS A 64 10.30 12.32 -4.02
CA LYS A 64 11.00 13.00 -5.13
C LYS A 64 10.71 12.37 -6.47
N GLU A 65 10.58 11.04 -6.51
CA GLU A 65 10.35 10.26 -7.71
C GLU A 65 8.91 10.37 -8.22
N PHE A 66 7.94 10.63 -7.34
CA PHE A 66 6.58 10.88 -7.78
C PHE A 66 6.51 12.12 -8.69
N GLU A 67 5.84 11.96 -9.83
CA GLU A 67 5.56 13.01 -10.81
C GLU A 67 4.39 13.91 -10.36
N PHE A 68 4.40 14.33 -9.09
CA PHE A 68 3.48 15.33 -8.57
C PHE A 68 3.96 16.75 -8.91
N ASP A 69 3.01 17.64 -9.17
CA ASP A 69 3.26 19.08 -9.11
C ASP A 69 3.64 19.53 -7.69
N ASP A 70 4.13 20.76 -7.57
CA ASP A 70 4.65 21.28 -6.30
C ASP A 70 3.57 21.36 -5.21
N GLU A 71 2.32 21.64 -5.58
CA GLU A 71 1.20 21.74 -4.64
C GLU A 71 0.84 20.36 -4.09
N ALA A 72 0.61 19.39 -4.97
CA ALA A 72 0.34 18.00 -4.64
C ALA A 72 1.46 17.38 -3.80
N ARG A 73 2.72 17.70 -4.11
CA ARG A 73 3.88 17.24 -3.33
C ARG A 73 3.90 17.83 -1.93
N ALA A 74 3.60 19.12 -1.78
CA ALA A 74 3.53 19.78 -0.49
C ALA A 74 2.39 19.22 0.37
N GLU A 75 1.23 18.94 -0.22
CA GLU A 75 0.12 18.27 0.43
C GLU A 75 0.50 16.87 0.93
N LEU A 76 1.14 16.04 0.08
CA LEU A 76 1.58 14.70 0.48
C LEU A 76 2.57 14.76 1.65
N LEU A 77 3.56 15.66 1.60
CA LEU A 77 4.52 15.85 2.68
C LEU A 77 3.84 16.25 3.99
N LYS A 78 2.84 17.13 3.91
CA LYS A 78 2.05 17.56 5.07
C LYS A 78 1.24 16.39 5.65
N ASP A 79 0.56 15.63 4.81
CA ASP A 79 -0.19 14.44 5.22
C ASP A 79 0.71 13.43 5.93
N MET A 80 1.87 13.12 5.33
CA MET A 80 2.87 12.22 5.92
C MET A 80 3.31 12.71 7.30
N GLN A 81 3.59 14.00 7.46
CA GLN A 81 3.98 14.57 8.75
C GLN A 81 2.86 14.43 9.79
N LEU A 82 1.61 14.76 9.43
CA LEU A 82 0.46 14.61 10.32
C LEU A 82 0.28 13.16 10.78
N LEU A 83 0.45 12.21 9.87
CA LEU A 83 0.33 10.78 10.18
C LEU A 83 1.43 10.29 11.12
N HIS A 84 2.67 10.72 10.91
CA HIS A 84 3.80 10.44 11.80
C HIS A 84 3.63 11.09 13.18
N ASP A 85 3.03 12.28 13.24
CA ASP A 85 2.69 12.97 14.50
C ASP A 85 1.51 12.31 15.23
N GLY A 86 0.94 11.22 14.68
CA GLY A 86 -0.15 10.47 15.30
C GLY A 86 -1.53 11.07 15.06
N VAL A 87 -1.68 12.01 14.12
CA VAL A 87 -3.01 12.51 13.74
C VAL A 87 -3.79 11.40 13.05
N ARG A 88 -5.00 11.12 13.55
CA ARG A 88 -5.94 10.12 13.02
C ARG A 88 -7.28 10.77 12.68
N ASP A 89 -7.23 11.77 11.80
CA ASP A 89 -8.41 12.50 11.30
C ASP A 89 -8.35 12.64 9.77
N GLN A 90 -9.22 11.91 9.06
CA GLN A 90 -9.24 11.88 7.60
C GLN A 90 -9.53 13.27 7.01
N GLY A 91 -10.32 14.10 7.71
CA GLY A 91 -10.67 15.43 7.24
C GLY A 91 -9.49 16.41 7.19
N LYS A 92 -8.33 16.03 7.74
CA LYS A 92 -7.09 16.82 7.72
C LYS A 92 -6.10 16.37 6.64
N LEU A 93 -6.34 15.22 6.01
CA LEU A 93 -5.48 14.69 4.96
C LEU A 93 -6.03 15.12 3.60
N ALA A 94 -5.15 15.61 2.73
CA ALA A 94 -5.52 16.08 1.41
C ALA A 94 -5.42 14.98 0.34
N ARG A 95 -4.42 14.11 0.45
CA ARG A 95 -4.06 13.09 -0.55
C ARG A 95 -4.03 11.68 0.00
N MET A 96 -3.65 11.52 1.26
CA MET A 96 -3.59 10.22 1.89
C MET A 96 -4.92 9.82 2.50
N MET A 97 -5.22 8.53 2.40
CA MET A 97 -6.27 7.88 3.18
C MET A 97 -5.65 7.35 4.47
N LEU A 98 -6.36 7.52 5.57
CA LEU A 98 -6.03 6.89 6.84
C LEU A 98 -6.20 5.39 6.73
N VAL A 99 -5.28 4.68 7.35
CA VAL A 99 -5.51 3.27 7.69
C VAL A 99 -6.36 3.23 8.97
N PRO A 100 -7.35 2.33 9.08
CA PRO A 100 -8.07 2.09 10.34
C PRO A 100 -7.12 1.72 11.50
N GLU A 101 -7.59 1.85 12.74
CA GLU A 101 -6.84 1.39 13.92
C GLU A 101 -6.49 -0.11 13.80
N GLY A 102 -5.38 -0.54 14.43
CA GLY A 102 -4.93 -1.94 14.37
C GLY A 102 -4.17 -2.34 13.12
N SER A 103 -3.46 -1.39 12.49
CA SER A 103 -2.77 -1.55 11.21
C SER A 103 -1.37 -2.17 11.29
N LEU A 104 -1.05 -2.88 12.38
CA LEU A 104 0.19 -3.63 12.52
C LEU A 104 0.15 -4.87 11.63
N ILE A 105 1.03 -4.92 10.62
CA ILE A 105 1.02 -5.98 9.61
C ILE A 105 1.47 -7.31 10.22
N LYS A 106 0.62 -8.34 10.13
CA LYS A 106 0.87 -9.71 10.62
C LYS A 106 1.13 -10.72 9.51
N GLY A 107 0.67 -10.43 8.29
CA GLY A 107 0.78 -11.35 7.16
C GLY A 107 0.54 -10.64 5.84
N VAL A 108 1.09 -11.21 4.76
CA VAL A 108 0.85 -10.76 3.39
C VAL A 108 0.62 -12.01 2.54
N GLU A 109 -0.48 -12.05 1.81
CA GLU A 109 -0.83 -13.14 0.90
C GLU A 109 -1.10 -12.56 -0.49
N ILE A 110 -0.57 -13.20 -1.53
CA ILE A 110 -0.72 -12.72 -2.90
C ILE A 110 -1.49 -13.77 -3.70
N TYR A 111 -2.49 -13.30 -4.43
CA TYR A 111 -3.32 -14.12 -5.30
C TYR A 111 -3.34 -13.57 -6.71
N ALA A 112 -3.51 -14.48 -7.67
CA ALA A 112 -3.68 -14.16 -9.08
C ALA A 112 -4.99 -14.77 -9.62
N GLN A 113 -5.63 -14.03 -10.53
CA GLN A 113 -6.79 -14.50 -11.29
C GLN A 113 -6.68 -13.97 -12.73
N GLY A 114 -5.99 -14.72 -13.59
CA GLY A 114 -5.66 -14.27 -14.94
C GLY A 114 -4.81 -12.99 -14.91
N GLU A 115 -5.37 -11.89 -15.42
CA GLU A 115 -4.73 -10.57 -15.48
C GLU A 115 -4.88 -9.74 -14.20
N ARG A 116 -5.54 -10.27 -13.17
CA ARG A 116 -5.73 -9.58 -11.90
C ARG A 116 -4.75 -10.08 -10.85
N ARG A 117 -4.36 -9.17 -9.95
CA ARG A 117 -3.69 -9.52 -8.70
C ARG A 117 -4.50 -9.04 -7.53
N ARG A 118 -4.31 -9.72 -6.41
CA ARG A 118 -4.88 -9.36 -5.13
C ARG A 118 -3.80 -9.58 -4.07
N ILE A 119 -3.46 -8.53 -3.35
CA ILE A 119 -2.56 -8.59 -2.21
C ILE A 119 -3.42 -8.39 -0.98
N LEU A 120 -3.56 -9.42 -0.16
CA LEU A 120 -4.22 -9.37 1.13
C LEU A 120 -3.17 -9.06 2.20
N ILE A 121 -3.28 -7.88 2.82
CA ILE A 121 -2.44 -7.42 3.90
C ILE A 121 -3.21 -7.65 5.20
N LYS A 122 -2.77 -8.64 5.96
CA LYS A 122 -3.38 -9.00 7.24
C LYS A 122 -2.85 -8.11 8.34
N CYS A 123 -3.74 -7.40 9.02
CA CYS A 123 -3.38 -6.58 10.18
C CYS A 123 -4.02 -7.13 11.44
N GLU A 124 -3.80 -6.46 12.58
CA GLU A 124 -4.33 -6.92 13.86
C GLU A 124 -5.86 -6.81 13.94
N ASP A 125 -6.42 -5.70 13.45
CA ASP A 125 -7.87 -5.45 13.54
C ASP A 125 -8.56 -5.34 12.17
N VAL A 126 -7.94 -4.64 11.20
CA VAL A 126 -8.53 -4.42 9.86
C VAL A 126 -7.55 -4.81 8.78
N ASN A 127 -7.95 -5.77 7.94
CA ASN A 127 -7.16 -6.19 6.80
C ASN A 127 -7.31 -5.20 5.66
N LEU A 128 -6.30 -5.07 4.81
CA LEU A 128 -6.37 -4.30 3.57
C LEU A 128 -6.22 -5.23 2.39
N ILE A 129 -6.96 -4.93 1.33
CA ILE A 129 -6.81 -5.60 0.05
C ILE A 129 -6.35 -4.58 -0.98
N VAL A 130 -5.25 -4.88 -1.67
CA VAL A 130 -4.85 -4.20 -2.90
C VAL A 130 -5.26 -5.08 -4.07
N ASN A 131 -6.25 -4.64 -4.86
CA ASN A 131 -6.61 -5.30 -6.10
C ASN A 131 -5.98 -4.55 -7.28
N THR A 132 -5.45 -5.30 -8.24
CA THR A 132 -4.85 -4.73 -9.45
C THR A 132 -5.37 -5.43 -10.71
N SER A 133 -5.23 -4.75 -11.86
CA SER A 133 -5.62 -5.29 -13.16
C SER A 133 -4.63 -4.89 -14.24
N LEU A 134 -3.83 -5.85 -14.70
CA LEU A 134 -2.86 -5.68 -15.80
C LEU A 134 -3.52 -5.18 -17.09
N ARG A 135 -4.79 -5.51 -17.31
CA ARG A 135 -5.53 -5.11 -18.50
C ARG A 135 -5.91 -3.63 -18.49
N THR A 136 -6.28 -3.10 -17.33
CA THR A 136 -6.81 -1.74 -17.20
C THR A 136 -5.79 -0.76 -16.61
N GLY A 137 -4.71 -1.25 -16.01
CA GLY A 137 -3.78 -0.39 -15.26
C GLY A 137 -4.32 0.00 -13.88
N GLU A 138 -5.50 -0.49 -13.50
CA GLU A 138 -6.16 -0.08 -12.27
C GLU A 138 -5.51 -0.73 -11.05
N VAL A 139 -5.36 0.07 -10.00
CA VAL A 139 -5.01 -0.37 -8.65
C VAL A 139 -6.05 0.23 -7.71
N HIS A 140 -6.55 -0.58 -6.79
CA HIS A 140 -7.50 -0.14 -5.78
C HIS A 140 -7.17 -0.72 -4.41
N ILE A 141 -7.23 0.12 -3.37
CA ILE A 141 -7.00 -0.25 -1.97
C ILE A 141 -8.33 -0.18 -1.22
N GLU A 142 -8.74 -1.29 -0.62
CA GLU A 142 -9.96 -1.38 0.18
C GLU A 142 -9.67 -1.98 1.57
N PRO A 143 -10.07 -1.32 2.67
CA PRO A 143 -10.12 -1.94 3.98
C PRO A 143 -11.24 -2.98 4.04
N VAL A 144 -10.98 -4.12 4.65
CA VAL A 144 -11.96 -5.20 4.86
C VAL A 144 -11.94 -5.64 6.32
N SER A 145 -13.12 -5.59 6.93
CA SER A 145 -13.37 -6.23 8.22
C SER A 145 -13.56 -7.72 8.03
N GLU A 146 -12.99 -8.54 8.93
CA GLU A 146 -13.22 -10.00 8.96
C GLU A 146 -14.70 -10.36 9.20
#